data_AF-A0A1M7HAS3-F1
#
_entry.id   AF-A0A1M7HAS3-F1
#
_cell.length_a   1.000
_cell.length_b   1.000
_cell.length_c   1.000
_cell.angle_alpha   90.00
_cell.angle_beta   90.00
_cell.angle_gamma   90.00
#
_symmetry.space_group_name_H-M   'P 1'
#
loop_
_entity.id
_entity.type
_entity.pdbx_description
1 polymer ?
#
loop_
_entity_poly.entity_id
_entity_poly.type
_entity_poly.pdbx_seq_one_letter_code
_entity_poly.pdbx_strand_id
1 'polypeptide(L)' 'MEAKELIPDSLNEQQLLMLRLFKNPLPESLFNQIRQLAVKLLALELDETIEKWEAENGITEEYYEKLGKQHFSSN' A
#
# COMPACT_ATOMS: atom_id res chain seq x y z
N MET A 1 -0.73 40.99 13.32
CA MET A 1 0.34 40.23 12.65
C MET A 1 -0.36 39.36 11.62
N GLU A 2 -0.33 39.75 10.34
CA GLU A 2 -0.94 38.98 9.26
C GLU A 2 -0.06 37.76 8.97
N ALA A 3 -0.64 36.57 9.05
CA ALA A 3 0.00 35.36 8.60
C ALA A 3 0.05 35.41 7.06
N LYS A 4 1.23 35.70 6.50
CA LYS A 4 1.48 35.47 5.08
C LYS A 4 1.34 33.97 4.82
N GLU A 5 0.25 33.57 4.20
CA GLU A 5 0.11 32.25 3.62
C GLU A 5 1.25 32.04 2.61
N LEU A 6 2.17 31.13 2.94
CA LEU A 6 3.21 30.67 2.03
C LEU A 6 2.56 29.73 1.01
N ILE A 7 1.78 30.29 0.08
CA ILE A 7 1.49 29.57 -1.16
C ILE A 7 2.75 29.71 -2.02
N PRO A 8 3.52 28.63 -2.28
CA PRO A 8 4.64 28.75 -3.19
C PRO A 8 4.08 29.11 -4.56
N ASP A 9 4.45 30.28 -5.09
CA ASP A 9 3.94 30.85 -6.34
C ASP A 9 4.15 29.97 -7.59
N SER A 10 4.83 28.84 -7.46
CA SER A 10 5.01 27.88 -8.55
C SER A 10 5.09 26.45 -8.04
N LEU A 11 4.41 25.55 -8.74
CA LEU A 11 4.55 24.11 -8.56
C LEU A 11 5.95 23.70 -9.00
N ASN A 12 6.59 22.81 -8.23
CA ASN A 12 7.90 22.27 -8.60
C ASN A 12 7.80 21.34 -9.81
N GLU A 13 8.95 20.98 -10.40
CA GLU A 13 9.00 20.16 -11.62
C GLU A 13 8.28 18.82 -11.48
N GLN A 14 8.39 18.17 -10.33
CA GLN A 14 7.75 16.89 -10.06
C GLN A 14 6.22 17.03 -9.94
N GLN A 15 5.74 18.09 -9.29
CA GLN A 15 4.32 18.43 -9.18
C GLN A 15 3.73 18.80 -10.55
N LEU A 16 4.47 19.56 -11.37
CA LEU A 16 4.09 19.87 -12.75
C LEU A 16 4.04 18.60 -13.61
N LEU A 17 4.97 17.67 -13.41
CA LEU A 17 4.96 16.38 -14.08
C LEU A 17 3.70 15.58 -13.72
N MET A 18 3.36 15.51 -12.42
CA MET A 18 2.14 14.85 -11.95
C MET A 18 0.89 15.46 -12.57
N LEU A 19 0.81 16.79 -12.68
CA LEU A 19 -0.32 17.46 -13.34
C LEU A 19 -0.41 17.15 -14.84
N ARG A 20 0.73 17.00 -15.51
CA ARG A 20 0.77 16.63 -16.93
C ARG A 20 0.28 15.20 -17.19
N LEU A 21 0.44 14.29 -16.22
CA LEU A 21 -0.11 12.92 -16.31
C LEU A 21 -1.66 12.93 -16.32
N PHE A 22 -2.31 13.92 -15.72
CA PHE A 22 -3.76 14.07 -15.81
C PHE A 22 -4.23 14.63 -17.16
N LYS A 23 -3.40 15.45 -17.83
CA LYS A 23 -3.71 16.03 -19.15
C LYS A 23 -3.51 15.03 -20.28
N ASN A 24 -2.48 14.19 -20.17
CA ASN A 24 -2.20 13.09 -21.07
C ASN A 24 -2.22 11.80 -20.27
N PRO A 25 -3.38 11.12 -20.16
CA PRO A 25 -3.45 9.88 -19.42
C PRO A 25 -2.43 8.90 -19.99
N LEU A 26 -1.70 8.26 -19.08
CA LEU A 26 -0.75 7.21 -19.45
C LEU A 26 -1.48 6.17 -20.32
N PRO A 27 -0.89 5.69 -21.43
CA PRO A 27 -1.48 4.63 -22.22
C PRO A 27 -1.90 3.47 -21.33
N GLU A 28 -3.11 2.95 -21.55
CA GLU A 28 -3.73 1.94 -20.68
C GLU A 28 -2.82 0.72 -20.45
N SER A 29 -2.05 0.32 -21.47
CA SER A 29 -1.08 -0.76 -21.36
C SER A 29 0.02 -0.49 -20.34
N LEU A 30 0.58 0.72 -20.34
CA LEU A 30 1.61 1.14 -19.38
C LEU A 30 1.01 1.33 -17.98
N PHE A 31 -0.18 1.90 -17.89
CA PHE A 31 -0.90 2.02 -16.61
C PHE A 31 -1.14 0.65 -15.97
N ASN A 32 -1.62 -0.32 -16.75
CA ASN A 32 -1.85 -1.67 -16.25
C ASN A 32 -0.56 -2.36 -15.80
N GLN A 33 0.56 -2.16 -16.50
CA GLN A 33 1.86 -2.70 -16.08
C GLN A 33 2.31 -2.09 -14.74
N ILE A 34 2.25 -0.77 -14.61
CA ILE A 34 2.63 -0.08 -13.36
C ILE A 34 1.72 -0.53 -12.22
N ARG A 35 0.40 -0.61 -12.45
CA ARG A 35 -0.56 -1.10 -11.46
C ARG A 35 -0.24 -2.51 -10.99
N GLN A 36 0.05 -3.43 -11.92
CA GLN A 36 0.41 -4.81 -11.56
C GLN A 36 1.71 -4.87 -10.75
N LEU A 37 2.71 -4.06 -11.10
CA LEU A 37 3.97 -3.99 -10.35
C LEU A 37 3.75 -3.43 -8.95
N ALA A 38 2.98 -2.35 -8.82
CA ALA A 38 2.65 -1.75 -7.53
C ALA A 38 1.90 -2.74 -6.63
N VAL A 39 0.91 -3.46 -7.18
CA VAL A 39 0.18 -4.49 -6.42
C VAL A 39 1.11 -5.61 -5.95
N LYS A 40 2.05 -6.06 -6.79
CA LYS A 40 3.03 -7.09 -6.39
C LYS A 40 3.95 -6.61 -5.28
N LEU A 41 4.45 -5.37 -5.36
CA LEU A 41 5.31 -4.80 -4.33
C LEU A 41 4.56 -4.65 -3.00
N LEU A 42 3.33 -4.14 -3.03
CA LEU A 42 2.49 -4.00 -1.85
C LEU A 42 2.13 -5.36 -1.23
N ALA A 43 1.91 -6.39 -2.04
CA ALA A 43 1.66 -7.73 -1.55
C ALA A 43 2.88 -8.29 -0.77
N LEU A 44 4.10 -8.12 -1.32
CA LEU A 44 5.33 -8.52 -0.65
C LEU A 44 5.53 -7.77 0.67
N GLU A 45 5.34 -6.46 0.67
CA GLU A 45 5.46 -5.64 1.89
C GLU A 45 4.41 -6.05 2.94
N LEU A 46 3.21 -6.40 2.51
CA LEU A 46 2.14 -6.88 3.38
C LEU A 46 2.49 -8.24 4.00
N ASP A 47 3.00 -9.19 3.21
CA ASP A 47 3.44 -10.49 3.70
C ASP A 47 4.55 -10.33 4.75
N GLU A 48 5.59 -9.53 4.47
CA GLU A 48 6.67 -9.23 5.42
C GLU A 48 6.16 -8.56 6.70
N THR A 49 5.21 -7.65 6.57
CA THR A 49 4.61 -6.95 7.70
C THR A 49 3.80 -7.90 8.58
N ILE A 50 3.04 -8.82 7.97
CA ILE A 50 2.27 -9.83 8.68
C ILE A 50 3.21 -10.79 9.40
N GLU A 51 4.21 -11.36 8.72
CA GLU A 51 5.16 -12.29 9.33
C GLU A 51 5.86 -11.67 10.55
N LYS A 52 6.27 -10.39 10.43
CA LYS A 52 6.88 -9.66 11.54
C LYS A 52 5.90 -9.48 12.70
N TRP A 53 4.67 -9.06 12.41
CA TRP A 53 3.65 -8.88 13.44
C TRP A 53 3.31 -10.20 14.13
N GLU A 54 3.20 -11.30 13.38
CA GLU A 54 2.97 -12.63 13.93
C GLU A 54 4.09 -13.06 14.88
N ALA A 55 5.34 -12.87 14.47
CA ALA A 55 6.50 -13.17 15.30
C ALA A 55 6.52 -12.34 16.60
N GLU A 56 6.21 -11.04 16.54
CA GLU A 56 6.12 -10.16 17.70
C GLU A 56 4.99 -10.56 18.67
N ASN A 57 3.91 -11.13 18.16
CA ASN A 57 2.74 -11.54 18.95
C ASN A 57 2.74 -13.02 19.32
N GLY A 58 3.81 -13.76 18.99
CA GLY A 58 3.91 -15.20 19.24
C GLY A 58 2.83 -16.02 18.53
N ILE A 59 2.33 -15.51 17.40
CA ILE A 59 1.42 -16.25 16.53
C ILE A 59 2.27 -17.22 15.71
N THR A 60 1.95 -18.50 15.85
CA THR A 60 2.63 -19.60 15.18
C THR A 60 1.65 -20.39 14.33
N GLU A 61 2.15 -21.30 13.50
CA GLU A 61 1.31 -22.23 12.75
C GLU A 61 0.35 -23.02 13.68
N GLU A 62 0.84 -23.39 14.88
CA GLU A 62 0.01 -24.06 15.90
C GLU A 62 -1.13 -23.18 16.42
N TYR A 63 -0.92 -21.86 16.52
CA TYR A 63 -1.97 -20.90 16.87
C TYR A 63 -3.11 -20.93 15.84
N TYR A 64 -2.78 -20.95 14.55
CA TYR A 64 -3.77 -21.05 13.47
C TYR A 64 -4.47 -22.40 13.44
N GLU A 65 -3.75 -23.50 13.66
CA GLU A 65 -4.36 -24.83 13.76
C GLU A 65 -5.37 -24.91 14.90
N LYS A 66 -5.05 -24.32 16.06
CA LYS A 66 -5.93 -24.30 17.22
C LYS A 66 -7.19 -23.49 16.96
N LEU A 67 -7.06 -22.31 16.33
CA LEU A 67 -8.19 -21.49 15.87
C LEU A 67 -9.09 -22.26 14.91
N GLY A 68 -8.51 -22.89 13.89
CA GLY A 68 -9.25 -23.71 12.93
C GLY A 68 -10.02 -24.84 13.60
N LYS A 69 -9.36 -25.60 14.50
CA LYS A 69 -9.99 -26.71 15.24
C LYS A 69 -11.13 -26.22 16.16
N GLN A 70 -10.98 -25.08 16.83
CA GLN A 70 -12.02 -24.49 17.68
C GLN A 70 -13.28 -24.09 16.91
N HIS A 71 -13.14 -23.67 15.65
CA HIS A 71 -14.27 -23.35 14.78
C HIS A 71 -15.07 -24.60 14.36
N PHE A 72 -14.42 -25.75 14.21
CA PHE A 72 -15.07 -27.00 13.79
C PHE A 72 -15.50 -27.92 14.94
N SER A 73 -15.04 -27.65 16.18
CA SER A 73 -15.37 -28.47 17.36
C SER A 73 -16.63 -28.03 18.13
N SER A 74 -17.39 -27.04 17.64
CA SER A 74 -18.62 -26.53 18.28
C SER A 74 -19.93 -27.13 17.71
N ASN A 75 -19.88 -28.26 16.98
CA ASN A 75 -21.06 -28.98 16.50
C ASN A 75 -21.07 -30.44 16.99
#